data_AF-A0A6M8VAN5-F1
#
_entry.id   AF-A0A6M8VAN5-F1
#
_cell.length_a   1.000
_cell.length_b   1.000
_cell.length_c   1.000
_cell.angle_alpha   90.00
_cell.angle_beta   90.00
_cell.angle_gamma   90.00
#
_symmetry.space_group_name_H-M   'P 1'
#
loop_
_entity.id
_entity.type
_entity.pdbx_description
1 polymer ?
#
loop_
_entity_poly.entity_id
_entity_poly.type
_entity_poly.pdbx_seq_one_letter_code
_entity_poly.pdbx_strand_id
1 'polypeptide(L)'
;MKNTFFFMLFISAIIGLFAIAFSFAQDKEIDGKNIFIDAKCNNCHTVTSMDITSKKDDATDLSNVGTVGDAHLIKSYLLKEAKINDKEHKTKFKGTEEELNNLVNWLFTLKTVKDS
;
A
#
# COMPACT_ATOMS: atom_id res chain seq x y z
N MET A 1 12.06 10.31 50.12
CA MET A 1 12.27 9.02 49.42
C MET A 1 10.98 8.30 49.08
N LYS A 2 9.96 8.28 49.96
CA LYS A 2 8.69 7.58 49.70
C LYS A 2 7.88 8.21 48.55
N ASN A 3 7.78 9.54 48.51
CA ASN A 3 7.09 10.25 47.42
C ASN A 3 7.82 10.17 46.07
N THR A 4 9.16 10.17 46.06
CA THR A 4 9.93 9.98 44.82
C THR A 4 9.81 8.57 44.27
N PHE A 5 9.71 7.56 45.14
CA PHE A 5 9.42 6.19 44.73
C PHE A 5 8.02 6.05 44.11
N PHE A 6 6.99 6.63 44.74
CA PHE A 6 5.64 6.66 44.17
C PHE A 6 5.58 7.42 42.84
N PHE A 7 6.33 8.51 42.72
CA PHE A 7 6.38 9.30 41.49
C PHE A 7 7.05 8.53 40.33
N MET A 8 8.15 7.82 40.60
CA MET A 8 8.79 6.96 39.60
C MET A 8 7.90 5.78 39.19
N LEU A 9 7.17 5.19 40.14
CA LEU A 9 6.23 4.10 39.86
C LEU A 9 5.04 4.57 39.02
N PHE A 10 4.56 5.80 39.26
CA PHE A 10 3.50 6.42 38.48
C PHE A 10 3.96 6.75 37.04
N ILE A 11 5.17 7.29 36.85
CA ILE A 11 5.74 7.54 35.52
C ILE A 11 5.92 6.23 34.75
N SER A 12 6.45 5.18 35.40
CA SER A 12 6.61 3.86 34.80
C SER A 12 5.27 3.27 34.35
N ALA A 13 4.21 3.43 35.15
CA ALA A 13 2.87 2.99 34.79
C ALA A 13 2.30 3.73 33.56
N ILE A 14 2.55 5.04 33.45
CA ILE A 14 2.13 5.85 32.28
C ILE A 14 2.86 5.39 31.02
N ILE A 15 4.18 5.20 31.09
CA ILE A 15 4.98 4.71 29.95
C ILE A 15 4.51 3.32 29.52
N GLY A 16 4.23 2.43 30.50
CA GLY A 16 3.66 1.11 30.25
C GLY A 16 2.32 1.18 29.53
N LEU A 17 1.40 2.05 29.98
CA LEU A 17 0.10 2.24 29.32
C LEU A 17 0.25 2.75 27.88
N PHE A 18 1.16 3.69 27.64
CA PHE A 18 1.41 4.22 26.29
C PHE A 18 1.99 3.16 25.34
N ALA A 19 2.91 2.31 25.82
CA ALA A 19 3.48 1.24 25.01
C ALA A 19 2.44 0.18 24.61
N ILE A 20 1.51 -0.14 25.51
CA ILE A 20 0.41 -1.06 25.26
C ILE A 20 -0.55 -0.46 24.22
N ALA A 21 -0.94 0.81 24.36
CA ALA A 21 -1.80 1.49 23.39
C ALA A 21 -1.17 1.55 22.00
N PHE A 22 0.14 1.82 21.90
CA PHE A 22 0.87 1.84 20.63
C PHE A 22 0.92 0.46 19.96
N SER A 23 1.02 -0.62 20.74
CA SER A 23 1.01 -1.99 20.23
C SER A 23 -0.34 -2.36 19.59
N PHE A 24 -1.44 -1.82 20.11
CA PHE A 24 -2.78 -2.01 19.53
C PHE A 24 -3.09 -1.06 18.37
N ALA A 25 -2.33 0.02 18.20
CA ALA A 25 -2.44 0.98 17.11
C ALA A 25 -1.59 0.62 15.89
N GLN A 26 -0.87 -0.51 15.92
CA GLN A 26 -0.34 -1.09 14.70
C GLN A 26 -1.52 -1.62 13.90
N ASP A 27 -2.07 -0.78 13.02
CA ASP A 27 -2.99 -1.20 11.98
C ASP A 27 -2.41 -2.45 11.34
N LYS A 28 -3.20 -3.52 11.31
CA LYS A 28 -2.83 -4.77 10.67
C LYS A 28 -2.51 -4.42 9.22
N GLU A 29 -1.22 -4.37 8.89
CA GLU A 29 -0.75 -3.97 7.56
C GLU A 29 -1.45 -4.87 6.53
N ILE A 30 -2.44 -4.31 5.84
CA ILE A 30 -3.10 -5.03 4.74
C ILE A 30 -2.10 -4.96 3.59
N ASP A 31 -1.46 -6.09 3.33
CA ASP A 31 -0.42 -6.20 2.31
C ASP A 31 -0.97 -5.84 0.92
N GLY A 32 -0.50 -4.73 0.35
CA GLY A 32 -0.89 -4.26 -0.98
C GLY A 32 -0.61 -5.26 -2.10
N LYS A 33 0.40 -6.13 -1.93
CA LYS A 33 0.66 -7.24 -2.86
C LYS A 33 -0.49 -8.26 -2.84
N ASN A 34 -1.03 -8.58 -1.67
CA ASN A 34 -2.17 -9.50 -1.57
C ASN A 34 -3.43 -8.87 -2.17
N ILE A 35 -3.68 -7.59 -1.89
CA ILE A 35 -4.81 -6.85 -2.51
C ILE A 35 -4.71 -6.88 -4.04
N PHE A 36 -3.50 -6.73 -4.62
CA PHE A 36 -3.30 -6.81 -6.06
C PHE A 36 -3.75 -8.15 -6.66
N ILE A 37 -3.47 -9.26 -5.97
CA ILE A 37 -3.86 -10.61 -6.40
C ILE A 37 -5.37 -10.82 -6.18
N ASP A 38 -5.89 -10.46 -5.00
CA ASP A 38 -7.28 -10.66 -4.63
C ASP A 38 -8.24 -9.82 -5.49
N ALA A 39 -7.84 -8.58 -5.80
CA ALA A 39 -8.54 -7.70 -6.74
C ALA A 39 -8.34 -8.09 -8.22
N LYS A 40 -7.59 -9.17 -8.48
CA LYS A 40 -7.33 -9.75 -9.82
C LYS A 40 -6.65 -8.77 -10.77
N CYS A 41 -5.82 -7.86 -10.25
CA CYS A 41 -5.02 -6.96 -11.08
C CYS A 41 -4.06 -7.74 -11.99
N ASN A 42 -3.59 -8.91 -11.55
CA ASN A 42 -2.76 -9.83 -12.32
C ASN A 42 -3.46 -10.46 -13.55
N ASN A 43 -4.76 -10.22 -13.76
CA ASN A 43 -5.41 -10.61 -15.02
C ASN A 43 -5.03 -9.71 -16.21
N CYS A 44 -4.47 -8.53 -15.96
CA CYS A 44 -4.08 -7.57 -17.01
C CYS A 44 -2.65 -7.05 -16.83
N HIS A 45 -2.05 -7.28 -15.66
CA HIS A 45 -0.77 -6.71 -15.28
C HIS A 45 0.18 -7.79 -14.77
N THR A 46 1.47 -7.60 -15.04
CA THR A 46 2.56 -8.38 -14.44
C THR A 46 3.34 -7.45 -13.50
N VAL A 47 4.03 -8.01 -12.51
CA VAL A 47 5.01 -7.28 -11.69
C VAL A 47 6.25 -8.16 -11.61
N THR A 48 7.07 -8.07 -12.65
CA THR A 48 8.28 -8.89 -12.81
C THR A 48 9.25 -8.73 -11.64
N SER A 49 9.40 -7.53 -11.07
CA SER A 49 10.26 -7.28 -9.90
C SER A 49 9.81 -7.99 -8.62
N MET A 50 8.62 -8.59 -8.62
CA MET A 50 8.02 -9.30 -7.48
C MET A 50 7.55 -10.71 -7.85
N ASP A 51 8.01 -11.24 -8.99
CA ASP A 51 7.65 -12.56 -9.54
C ASP A 51 6.14 -12.78 -9.72
N ILE A 52 5.37 -11.70 -9.95
CA ILE A 52 3.93 -11.79 -10.21
C ILE A 52 3.70 -11.84 -11.71
N THR A 53 3.08 -12.91 -12.21
CA THR A 53 2.81 -13.11 -13.63
C THR A 53 1.34 -12.92 -13.97
N SER A 54 1.09 -12.45 -15.20
CA SER A 54 -0.23 -12.44 -15.82
C SER A 54 -0.41 -13.66 -16.71
N LYS A 55 -1.67 -14.07 -16.89
CA LYS A 55 -2.06 -15.10 -17.87
C LYS A 55 -2.24 -14.55 -19.28
N LYS A 56 -2.12 -13.23 -19.47
CA LYS A 56 -2.26 -12.56 -20.77
C LYS A 56 -0.90 -12.22 -21.35
N ASP A 57 -0.75 -12.48 -22.64
CA ASP A 57 0.47 -12.16 -23.40
C ASP A 57 0.66 -10.64 -23.56
N ASP A 58 -0.41 -9.85 -23.52
CA ASP A 58 -0.39 -8.38 -23.64
C ASP A 58 -0.36 -7.65 -22.29
N ALA A 59 0.03 -8.36 -21.21
CA ALA A 59 0.05 -7.78 -19.88
C ALA A 59 1.06 -6.64 -19.76
N THR A 60 0.62 -5.53 -19.16
CA THR A 60 1.51 -4.40 -18.89
C THR A 60 2.26 -4.64 -17.58
N ASP A 61 3.59 -4.52 -17.62
CA ASP A 61 4.44 -4.65 -16.43
C ASP A 61 4.39 -3.38 -15.57
N LEU A 62 4.09 -3.56 -14.29
CA LEU A 62 3.99 -2.49 -13.29
C LEU A 62 5.19 -2.42 -12.36
N SER A 63 6.28 -3.15 -12.63
CA SER A 63 7.52 -3.12 -11.83
C SER A 63 8.11 -1.72 -11.64
N ASN A 64 7.76 -0.78 -12.52
CA ASN A 64 8.18 0.61 -12.48
C ASN A 64 7.01 1.62 -12.39
N VAL A 65 5.80 1.18 -12.00
CA VAL A 65 4.62 2.06 -11.99
C VAL A 65 4.75 3.24 -11.00
N GLY A 66 5.58 3.08 -9.96
CA GLY A 66 5.88 4.13 -8.99
C GLY A 66 6.64 5.33 -9.57
N THR A 67 7.02 5.32 -10.85
CA THR A 67 7.62 6.46 -11.55
C THR A 67 6.65 7.22 -12.46
N VAL A 68 5.41 6.74 -12.64
CA VAL A 68 4.43 7.33 -13.57
C VAL A 68 3.82 8.63 -13.02
N GLY A 69 3.81 8.80 -11.70
CA GLY A 69 3.33 9.98 -11.01
C GLY A 69 3.30 9.77 -9.50
N ASP A 70 2.54 10.60 -8.79
CA ASP A 70 2.34 10.43 -7.35
C ASP A 70 1.23 9.40 -7.04
N ALA A 71 1.15 9.03 -5.75
CA ALA A 71 0.13 8.12 -5.25
C ALA A 71 -1.31 8.62 -5.53
N HIS A 72 -1.53 9.93 -5.54
CA HIS A 72 -2.85 10.52 -5.80
C HIS A 72 -3.28 10.27 -7.25
N LEU A 73 -2.40 10.47 -8.24
CA LEU A 73 -2.66 10.19 -9.65
C LEU A 73 -3.01 8.71 -9.84
N ILE A 74 -2.26 7.79 -9.23
CA ILE A 74 -2.53 6.35 -9.32
C ILE A 74 -3.89 6.02 -8.70
N LYS A 75 -4.21 6.58 -7.53
CA LYS A 75 -5.51 6.40 -6.87
C LYS A 75 -6.66 6.88 -7.76
N SER A 76 -6.60 8.12 -8.27
CA SER A 76 -7.63 8.66 -9.16
C SER A 76 -7.73 7.87 -10.47
N TYR A 77 -6.62 7.37 -11.02
CA TYR A 77 -6.63 6.53 -12.21
C TYR A 77 -7.38 5.21 -12.00
N LEU A 78 -7.15 4.53 -10.86
CA LEU A 78 -7.86 3.30 -10.49
C LEU A 78 -9.34 3.52 -10.21
N LEU A 79 -9.72 4.74 -9.78
CA LEU A 79 -11.11 5.16 -9.62
C LEU A 79 -11.78 5.65 -10.91
N LYS A 80 -11.02 5.73 -12.02
CA LYS A 80 -11.42 6.33 -13.30
C LYS A 80 -11.79 7.81 -13.22
N GLU A 81 -11.16 8.53 -12.30
CA GLU A 81 -11.32 9.97 -12.08
C GLU A 81 -10.17 10.76 -12.74
N ALA A 82 -9.11 10.07 -13.17
CA ALA A 82 -7.99 10.64 -13.90
C ALA A 82 -7.66 9.82 -15.15
N LYS A 83 -6.84 10.41 -16.02
CA LYS A 83 -6.31 9.77 -17.23
C LYS A 83 -4.79 9.73 -17.18
N ILE A 84 -4.22 8.67 -17.73
CA ILE A 84 -2.79 8.55 -18.02
C ILE A 84 -2.66 8.36 -19.52
N ASN A 85 -1.88 9.21 -20.18
CA ASN A 85 -1.78 9.25 -21.66
C ASN A 85 -3.14 9.34 -22.35
N ASP A 86 -4.00 10.26 -21.88
CA ASP A 86 -5.37 10.50 -22.37
C ASP A 86 -6.34 9.31 -22.30
N LYS A 87 -5.95 8.24 -21.62
CA LYS A 87 -6.76 7.03 -21.44
C LYS A 87 -7.13 6.86 -19.97
N GLU A 88 -8.34 6.39 -19.72
CA GLU A 88 -8.76 5.89 -18.40
C GLU A 88 -8.28 4.46 -18.19
N HIS A 89 -8.22 4.02 -16.93
CA HIS A 89 -8.00 2.60 -16.63
C HIS A 89 -9.18 1.75 -17.14
N LYS A 90 -8.91 0.51 -17.59
CA LYS A 90 -9.94 -0.35 -18.21
C LYS A 90 -11.10 -0.66 -17.25
N THR A 91 -10.83 -0.75 -15.95
CA THR A 91 -11.81 -1.11 -14.92
C THR A 91 -11.69 -0.20 -13.70
N LYS A 92 -12.81 0.17 -13.09
CA LYS A 92 -12.80 0.83 -11.78
C LYS A 92 -12.46 -0.18 -10.68
N PHE A 93 -11.59 0.19 -9.74
CA PHE A 93 -11.32 -0.61 -8.54
C PHE A 93 -12.60 -0.77 -7.70
N LYS A 94 -12.81 -1.97 -7.12
CA LYS A 94 -14.07 -2.33 -6.42
C LYS A 94 -13.90 -2.67 -4.93
N GLY A 95 -12.68 -2.58 -4.41
CA GLY A 95 -12.40 -2.78 -2.99
C GLY A 95 -12.77 -1.56 -2.15
N THR A 96 -12.50 -1.65 -0.85
CA THR A 96 -12.69 -0.55 0.11
C THR A 96 -11.67 0.56 -0.12
N GLU A 97 -11.90 1.73 0.49
CA GLU A 97 -10.91 2.82 0.46
C GLU A 97 -9.59 2.41 1.13
N GLU A 98 -9.66 1.63 2.21
CA GLU A 98 -8.48 1.11 2.90
C GLU A 98 -7.65 0.18 2.00
N GLU A 99 -8.31 -0.75 1.31
CA GLU A 99 -7.66 -1.64 0.33
C GLU A 99 -7.04 -0.82 -0.82
N LEU A 100 -7.76 0.18 -1.33
CA LEU A 100 -7.26 1.05 -2.38
C LEU A 100 -6.00 1.81 -1.94
N ASN A 101 -5.99 2.37 -0.73
CA ASN A 101 -4.85 3.11 -0.21
C ASN A 101 -3.63 2.20 -0.04
N ASN A 102 -3.80 1.00 0.53
CA ASN A 102 -2.71 0.03 0.70
C ASN A 102 -2.17 -0.47 -0.64
N LEU A 103 -3.06 -0.75 -1.61
CA LEU A 103 -2.67 -1.10 -2.98
C LEU A 103 -1.84 0.00 -3.63
N VAL A 104 -2.32 1.25 -3.59
CA VAL A 104 -1.64 2.41 -4.18
C VAL A 104 -0.28 2.65 -3.53
N ASN A 105 -0.20 2.56 -2.19
CA ASN A 105 1.06 2.71 -1.47
C ASN A 105 2.07 1.65 -1.91
N TRP A 106 1.65 0.39 -2.01
CA TRP A 106 2.50 -0.68 -2.51
C TRP A 106 2.94 -0.45 -3.96
N LEU A 107 2.02 -0.10 -4.87
CA LEU A 107 2.36 0.23 -6.27
C LEU A 107 3.37 1.38 -6.36
N PHE A 108 3.30 2.36 -5.46
CA PHE A 108 4.24 3.49 -5.42
C PHE A 108 5.65 3.08 -4.99
N THR A 109 5.82 1.93 -4.31
CA THR A 109 7.15 1.36 -4.01
C THR A 109 7.82 0.71 -5.22
N LEU A 110 7.06 0.38 -6.27
CA LEU A 110 7.55 -0.31 -7.45
C LEU A 110 8.28 0.67 -8.39
N LYS A 111 9.58 0.84 -8.17
CA LYS A 111 10.46 1.77 -8.91
C LYS A 111 11.65 1.04 -9.54
N THR A 112 11.48 -0.23 -9.87
CA THR A 112 12.57 -1.01 -10.47
C THR A 112 12.79 -0.50 -11.89
N VAL A 113 13.90 0.20 -12.10
CA VAL A 113 14.36 0.60 -13.42
C VAL A 113 14.60 -0.71 -14.19
N LYS A 114 13.90 -0.88 -15.32
CA LYS A 114 14.20 -1.95 -16.25
C LYS A 114 15.59 -1.68 -16.80
N ASP A 115 16.61 -2.37 -16.27
CA ASP A 115 17.93 -2.40 -16.89
C ASP A 115 17.73 -2.83 -18.35
N SER A 116 18.06 -1.91 -19.24
CA SER A 116 17.80 -1.98 -20.68
C SER A 116 18.89 -2.77 -21.38
#